data_AF-A0A016TBY1-F1
#
_entry.id   AF-A0A016TBY1-F1
#
_cell.length_a   1.000
_cell.length_b   1.000
_cell.length_c   1.000
_cell.angle_alpha   90.00
_cell.angle_beta   90.00
_cell.angle_gamma   90.00
#
_symmetry.space_group_name_H-M   'P 1'
#
loop_
_entity.id
_entity.type
_entity.pdbx_description
1 polymer ?
#
loop_
_entity_poly.entity_id
_entity_poly.type
_entity_poly.pdbx_seq_one_letter_code
_entity_poly.pdbx_strand_id
1 'polypeptide(L)'
;MSAIRKGVQRQLFQTDDERLHAIVHVVRVDGRKKKRPTFFCLAVTIEHPISVRLYFVKGEKDDAFKKRNRFYLRDVKEVDGINPKKALPDFYITIGDHRYSITTSTPEEKDEFIRELYKLCVSFFHWSA
;
A
#
# COMPACT_ATOMS: atom_id res chain seq x y z
N MET A 1 -7.24 3.46 -12.78
CA MET A 1 -5.95 3.36 -12.04
C MET A 1 -4.71 2.99 -12.88
N SER A 2 -4.83 2.44 -14.11
CA SER A 2 -3.66 1.99 -14.90
C SER A 2 -2.61 3.07 -15.21
N ALA A 3 -3.03 4.31 -15.53
CA ALA A 3 -2.10 5.41 -15.83
C ALA A 3 -1.29 5.87 -14.60
N ILE A 4 -1.98 6.05 -13.46
CA ILE A 4 -1.34 6.42 -12.18
C ILE A 4 -0.35 5.34 -11.75
N ARG A 5 -0.75 4.05 -11.83
CA ARG A 5 0.14 2.92 -11.53
C ARG A 5 1.42 2.97 -12.36
N LYS A 6 1.31 3.20 -13.68
CA LYS A 6 2.46 3.30 -14.58
C LYS A 6 3.35 4.51 -14.27
N GLY A 7 2.74 5.67 -13.99
CA GLY A 7 3.46 6.89 -13.60
C GLY A 7 4.24 6.70 -12.30
N VAL A 8 3.57 6.21 -11.26
CA VAL A 8 4.17 5.90 -9.95
C VAL A 8 5.27 4.84 -10.07
N GLN A 9 5.05 3.76 -10.84
CA GLN A 9 6.07 2.74 -11.08
C GLN A 9 7.34 3.35 -11.68
N ARG A 10 7.22 4.12 -12.77
CA ARG A 10 8.38 4.71 -13.47
C ARG A 10 9.08 5.77 -12.64
N GLN A 11 8.32 6.64 -11.96
CA GLN A 11 8.89 7.78 -11.23
C GLN A 11 9.54 7.38 -9.90
N LEU A 12 9.04 6.35 -9.22
CA LEU A 12 9.40 6.06 -7.82
C LEU A 12 9.96 4.66 -7.56
N PHE A 13 9.53 3.64 -8.31
CA PHE A 13 9.86 2.25 -8.00
C PHE A 13 10.91 1.68 -8.95
N GLN A 14 10.82 2.02 -10.24
CA GLN A 14 11.79 1.61 -11.24
C GLN A 14 13.18 2.20 -11.00
N THR A 15 13.27 3.40 -10.40
CA THR A 15 14.54 4.02 -10.01
C THR A 15 15.19 3.36 -8.79
N ASP A 16 14.42 2.60 -8.01
CA ASP A 16 14.83 2.00 -6.74
C ASP A 16 14.95 0.47 -6.87
N ASP A 17 14.96 -0.07 -8.09
CA ASP A 17 14.95 -1.52 -8.39
C ASP A 17 13.79 -2.27 -7.69
N GLU A 18 12.67 -1.58 -7.57
CA GLU A 18 11.43 -2.07 -6.97
C GLU A 18 10.32 -2.23 -8.02
N ARG A 19 9.48 -3.25 -7.82
CA ARG A 19 8.30 -3.50 -8.63
C ARG A 19 7.03 -3.28 -7.82
N LEU A 20 6.19 -2.35 -8.27
CA LEU A 20 4.88 -2.07 -7.69
C LEU A 20 3.91 -3.24 -7.94
N HIS A 21 3.60 -3.95 -6.87
CA HIS A 21 2.70 -5.10 -6.87
C HIS A 21 1.23 -4.66 -6.80
N ALA A 22 0.89 -3.80 -5.84
CA ALA A 22 -0.45 -3.25 -5.66
C ALA A 22 -0.40 -1.74 -5.33
N ILE A 23 -1.45 -1.01 -5.72
CA ILE A 23 -1.62 0.41 -5.43
C ILE A 23 -3.09 0.68 -5.16
N VAL A 24 -3.37 1.42 -4.11
CA VAL A 24 -4.74 1.85 -3.77
C VAL A 24 -4.78 3.34 -3.49
N HIS A 25 -5.85 4.00 -3.91
CA HIS A 25 -6.06 5.42 -3.60
C HIS A 25 -6.64 5.58 -2.21
N VAL A 26 -5.98 6.37 -1.38
CA VAL A 26 -6.33 6.62 0.02
C VAL A 26 -6.95 8.01 0.16
N VAL A 27 -8.22 8.04 0.55
CA VAL A 27 -9.01 9.25 0.76
C VAL A 27 -8.82 9.79 2.18
N ARG A 28 -8.74 8.91 3.18
CA ARG A 28 -8.53 9.28 4.59
C ARG A 28 -7.49 8.39 5.24
N VAL A 29 -6.69 8.98 6.12
CA VAL A 29 -5.83 8.23 7.05
C VAL A 29 -6.08 8.77 8.45
N ASP A 30 -6.35 7.88 9.40
CA ASP A 30 -6.66 8.17 10.80
C ASP A 30 -7.81 9.18 10.92
N GLY A 31 -8.88 8.94 10.16
CA GLY A 31 -10.05 9.81 10.08
C GLY A 31 -9.83 11.15 9.37
N ARG A 32 -8.59 11.48 8.97
CA ARG A 32 -8.26 12.75 8.32
C ARG A 32 -8.27 12.63 6.80
N LYS A 33 -9.16 13.38 6.15
CA LYS A 33 -9.21 13.49 4.68
C LYS A 33 -7.91 14.10 4.15
N LYS A 34 -7.30 13.45 3.15
CA LYS A 34 -6.08 13.93 2.52
C LYS A 34 -6.42 15.02 1.51
N LYS A 35 -5.80 16.20 1.65
CA LYS A 35 -5.97 17.34 0.72
C LYS A 35 -5.36 17.09 -0.66
N ARG A 36 -4.36 16.21 -0.74
CA ARG A 36 -3.68 15.81 -1.98
C ARG A 36 -3.91 14.32 -2.19
N PRO A 37 -3.94 13.85 -3.46
CA PRO A 37 -4.07 12.43 -3.76
C PRO A 37 -2.95 11.68 -3.03
N THR A 38 -3.34 10.70 -2.22
CA THR A 38 -2.42 9.88 -1.44
C THR A 38 -2.68 8.44 -1.82
N PHE A 39 -1.64 7.69 -2.11
CA PHE A 39 -1.71 6.31 -2.51
C PHE A 39 -0.98 5.45 -1.49
N PHE A 40 -1.49 4.26 -1.26
CA PHE A 40 -0.80 3.24 -0.51
C PHE A 40 -0.33 2.18 -1.49
N CYS A 41 0.98 2.01 -1.53
CA CYS A 41 1.68 1.23 -2.54
C CYS A 41 2.37 0.05 -1.88
N LEU A 42 2.23 -1.13 -2.48
CA LEU A 42 2.91 -2.35 -2.10
C LEU A 42 3.93 -2.67 -3.19
N ALA A 43 5.20 -2.68 -2.83
CA ALA A 43 6.29 -2.92 -3.77
C ALA A 43 7.19 -4.05 -3.28
N VAL A 44 7.82 -4.73 -4.23
CA VAL A 44 8.72 -5.85 -3.99
C VAL A 44 10.06 -5.52 -4.63
N THR A 45 11.17 -5.72 -3.92
CA THR A 45 12.50 -5.55 -4.51
C THR A 45 12.76 -6.63 -5.55
N ILE A 46 13.38 -6.26 -6.66
CA ILE A 46 13.72 -7.21 -7.73
C ILE A 46 15.07 -7.88 -7.41
N GLU A 47 15.97 -7.16 -6.73
CA GLU A 47 17.25 -7.69 -6.29
C GLU A 47 17.16 -8.48 -4.98
N HIS A 48 18.03 -9.50 -4.87
CA HIS A 48 18.12 -10.36 -3.68
C HIS A 48 18.86 -9.65 -2.54
N PRO A 49 18.37 -9.74 -1.29
CA PRO A 49 17.22 -10.53 -0.85
C PRO A 49 15.88 -9.88 -1.21
N ILE A 50 14.99 -10.65 -1.85
CA ILE A 50 13.66 -10.19 -2.24
C ILE A 50 12.90 -9.79 -0.98
N SER A 51 12.48 -8.54 -0.93
CA SER A 51 11.85 -7.91 0.23
C SER A 51 10.60 -7.17 -0.18
N VAL A 52 9.54 -7.31 0.60
CA VAL A 52 8.28 -6.58 0.37
C VAL A 52 8.24 -5.34 1.26
N ARG A 53 7.87 -4.20 0.66
CA ARG A 53 7.86 -2.88 1.28
C ARG A 53 6.54 -2.17 0.98
N LEU A 54 6.01 -1.47 1.97
CA LEU A 54 4.80 -0.66 1.86
C LEU A 54 5.19 0.82 1.89
N TYR A 55 4.52 1.63 1.08
CA TYR A 55 4.80 3.04 0.94
C TYR A 55 3.53 3.88 0.93
N PHE A 56 3.53 4.95 1.72
CA PHE A 56 2.60 6.06 1.47
C PHE A 56 3.21 6.97 0.42
N VAL A 57 2.57 7.06 -0.74
CA VAL A 57 2.95 7.94 -1.83
C VAL A 57 1.99 9.13 -1.86
N LYS A 58 2.52 10.34 -1.86
CA LYS A 58 1.71 11.55 -1.95
C LYS A 58 1.94 12.21 -3.31
N GLY A 59 0.86 12.60 -3.98
CA GLY A 59 0.94 13.46 -5.16
C GLY A 59 1.36 14.88 -4.79
N GLU A 60 2.27 15.43 -5.59
CA GLU A 60 2.73 16.81 -5.52
C GLU A 60 2.13 17.64 -6.66
N LYS A 61 2.71 18.81 -6.95
CA LYS A 61 2.32 19.61 -8.12
C LYS A 61 2.94 18.97 -9.37
N ASP A 62 2.38 19.26 -10.53
CA ASP A 62 2.94 18.86 -11.83
C ASP A 62 3.03 17.34 -12.06
N ASP A 63 2.03 16.58 -11.58
CA ASP A 63 1.96 15.10 -11.71
C ASP A 63 3.18 14.34 -11.15
N ALA A 64 3.92 14.98 -10.23
CA ALA A 64 5.00 14.36 -9.49
C ALA A 64 4.45 13.56 -8.29
N PHE A 65 5.09 12.43 -8.00
CA PHE A 65 4.79 11.62 -6.81
C PHE A 65 5.99 11.59 -5.86
N LYS A 66 5.72 11.52 -4.55
CA LYS A 66 6.78 11.42 -3.53
C LYS A 66 6.47 10.35 -2.48
N LYS A 67 7.42 9.44 -2.22
CA LYS A 67 7.37 8.50 -1.08
C LYS A 67 7.48 9.29 0.23
N ARG A 68 6.52 9.12 1.14
CA ARG A 68 6.47 9.80 2.45
C ARG A 68 6.90 8.90 3.59
N ASN A 69 6.40 7.68 3.61
CA ASN A 69 6.73 6.69 4.62
C ASN A 69 7.07 5.39 3.91
N ARG A 70 8.01 4.66 4.50
CA ARG A 70 8.44 3.33 4.06
C ARG A 70 8.28 2.39 5.25
N PHE A 71 7.63 1.26 5.01
CA PHE A 71 7.46 0.19 5.99
C PHE A 71 7.89 -1.13 5.37
N TYR A 72 8.35 -2.05 6.21
CA TYR A 72 8.65 -3.41 5.77
C TYR A 72 7.44 -4.30 6.02
N LEU A 73 7.24 -5.29 5.15
CA LEU A 73 6.16 -6.26 5.34
C LEU A 73 6.28 -7.00 6.68
N ARG A 74 7.51 -7.27 7.13
CA ARG A 74 7.79 -7.89 8.43
C ARG A 74 7.28 -7.06 9.63
N ASP A 75 7.10 -5.76 9.45
CA ASP A 75 6.59 -4.88 10.51
C ASP A 75 5.05 -4.90 10.53
N VAL A 76 4.38 -5.41 9.49
CA VAL A 76 2.93 -5.53 9.44
C VAL A 76 2.50 -6.66 10.39
N LYS A 77 1.84 -6.29 11.48
CA LYS A 77 1.34 -7.24 12.49
C LYS A 77 -0.07 -7.74 12.18
N GLU A 78 -0.94 -6.84 11.71
CA GLU A 78 -2.37 -7.14 11.53
C GLU A 78 -2.97 -6.29 10.41
N VAL A 79 -3.92 -6.86 9.67
CA VAL A 79 -4.75 -6.16 8.69
C VAL A 79 -6.20 -6.56 8.93
N ASP A 80 -7.03 -5.59 9.31
CA ASP A 80 -8.45 -5.79 9.63
C ASP A 80 -9.33 -5.07 8.59
N GLY A 81 -10.01 -5.85 7.76
CA GLY A 81 -11.00 -5.35 6.81
C GLY A 81 -12.31 -5.11 7.56
N ILE A 82 -12.66 -3.84 7.77
CA ILE A 82 -13.77 -3.42 8.64
C ILE A 82 -15.09 -3.99 8.11
N ASN A 83 -15.46 -5.14 8.69
CA ASN A 83 -16.68 -5.91 8.46
C ASN A 83 -16.87 -6.45 7.01
N PRO A 84 -16.67 -7.77 6.76
CA PRO A 84 -16.86 -8.35 5.43
C PRO A 84 -18.31 -8.35 4.94
N LYS A 85 -19.29 -8.08 5.82
CA LYS A 85 -20.72 -8.01 5.46
C LYS A 85 -21.14 -6.64 4.94
N LYS A 86 -20.30 -5.60 5.09
CA LYS A 86 -20.56 -4.26 4.58
C LYS A 86 -19.44 -3.89 3.61
N ALA A 87 -19.80 -3.46 2.41
CA ALA A 87 -18.86 -2.98 1.40
C ALA A 87 -18.30 -1.60 1.80
N LEU A 88 -17.50 -1.56 2.88
CA LEU A 88 -16.85 -0.35 3.37
C LEU A 88 -15.47 -0.23 2.72
N PRO A 89 -15.08 0.98 2.27
CA PRO A 89 -13.73 1.25 1.78
C PRO A 89 -12.69 1.38 2.91
N ASP A 90 -13.09 1.17 4.17
CA ASP A 90 -12.25 1.36 5.33
C ASP A 90 -11.58 0.05 5.76
N PHE A 91 -10.30 0.12 6.14
CA PHE A 91 -9.57 -0.97 6.78
C PHE A 91 -8.59 -0.42 7.81
N TYR A 92 -8.19 -1.28 8.75
CA TYR A 92 -7.11 -1.01 9.69
C TYR A 92 -5.89 -1.83 9.32
N ILE A 93 -4.71 -1.23 9.46
CA ILE A 93 -3.45 -1.93 9.34
C ILE A 93 -2.54 -1.53 10.50
N THR A 94 -2.03 -2.53 11.21
CA THR A 94 -1.11 -2.34 12.32
C THR A 94 0.31 -2.63 11.83
N ILE A 95 1.16 -1.61 11.84
CA ILE A 95 2.56 -1.71 11.42
C ILE A 95 3.44 -1.30 12.59
N GLY A 96 4.26 -2.22 13.10
CA GLY A 96 5.01 -2.06 14.33
C GLY A 96 4.06 -1.86 15.50
N ASP A 97 4.13 -0.71 16.15
CA ASP A 97 3.27 -0.36 17.29
C ASP A 97 2.22 0.70 16.92
N HIS A 98 2.10 1.04 15.63
CA HIS A 98 1.16 2.04 15.14
C HIS A 98 0.03 1.39 14.33
N ARG A 99 -1.21 1.66 14.75
CA ARG A 99 -2.42 1.27 14.01
C ARG A 99 -2.87 2.42 13.12
N TYR A 100 -2.84 2.19 11.81
CA TYR A 100 -3.35 3.13 10.81
C TYR A 100 -4.78 2.76 10.43
N SER A 101 -5.67 3.75 10.41
CA SER A 101 -7.02 3.63 9.82
C SER A 101 -7.00 4.21 8.42
N ILE A 102 -7.25 3.40 7.40
CA ILE A 102 -7.14 3.80 5.99
C ILE A 102 -8.50 3.67 5.33
N THR A 103 -8.95 4.75 4.69
CA THR A 103 -10.15 4.77 3.83
C THR A 103 -9.70 4.83 2.38
N THR A 104 -10.06 3.85 1.58
CA THR A 104 -9.80 3.81 0.14
C THR A 104 -10.83 4.61 -0.66
N SER A 105 -10.63 4.74 -1.97
CA SER A 105 -11.61 5.39 -2.84
C SER A 105 -12.86 4.55 -3.04
N THR A 106 -12.69 3.24 -3.23
CA THR A 106 -13.80 2.28 -3.37
C THR A 106 -13.51 0.99 -2.59
N PRO A 107 -14.55 0.26 -2.14
CA PRO A 107 -14.37 -1.01 -1.43
C PRO A 107 -13.71 -2.09 -2.29
N GLU A 108 -13.90 -2.08 -3.62
CA GLU A 108 -13.25 -3.02 -4.53
C GLU A 108 -11.73 -2.84 -4.56
N GLU A 109 -11.25 -1.59 -4.59
CA GLU A 109 -9.80 -1.32 -4.54
C GLU A 109 -9.18 -1.79 -3.21
N LYS A 110 -9.93 -1.64 -2.11
CA LYS A 110 -9.53 -2.12 -0.79
C LYS A 110 -9.39 -3.65 -0.80
N ASP A 111 -10.42 -4.35 -1.28
CA ASP A 111 -10.44 -5.81 -1.28
C ASP A 111 -9.34 -6.38 -2.18
N GLU A 112 -9.10 -5.78 -3.34
CA GLU A 112 -7.97 -6.14 -4.22
C GLU A 112 -6.64 -5.91 -3.50
N PHE A 113 -6.44 -4.76 -2.86
CA PHE A 113 -5.21 -4.45 -2.14
C PHE A 113 -4.94 -5.39 -0.97
N ILE A 114 -5.95 -5.67 -0.14
CA ILE A 114 -5.82 -6.60 1.00
C ILE A 114 -5.51 -8.01 0.50
N ARG A 115 -6.14 -8.44 -0.60
CA ARG A 115 -5.87 -9.75 -1.20
C ARG A 115 -4.44 -9.88 -1.68
N GLU A 116 -3.93 -8.87 -2.40
CA GLU A 116 -2.54 -8.87 -2.87
C GLU A 116 -1.54 -8.80 -1.69
N LEU A 117 -1.84 -8.01 -0.65
CA LEU A 117 -1.05 -7.97 0.57
C LEU A 117 -1.00 -9.34 1.25
N TYR A 118 -2.13 -10.01 1.41
CA TYR A 118 -2.22 -11.33 2.01
C TYR A 118 -1.42 -12.37 1.24
N LYS A 119 -1.50 -12.38 -0.10
CA LYS A 119 -0.70 -13.27 -0.95
C LYS A 119 0.80 -13.09 -0.71
N LEU A 120 1.27 -11.84 -0.64
CA LEU A 120 2.67 -11.55 -0.36
C LEU A 120 3.06 -11.94 1.07
N CYS A 121 2.21 -11.68 2.06
CA CYS A 121 2.44 -12.16 3.42
C CYS A 121 2.64 -13.67 3.42
N VAL A 122 1.69 -14.45 2.90
CA VAL A 122 1.80 -15.92 2.86
C VAL A 122 3.05 -16.38 2.12
N SER A 123 3.35 -15.78 0.96
CA SER A 123 4.49 -16.22 0.14
C SER A 123 5.85 -15.88 0.75
N PHE A 124 5.99 -14.75 1.44
CA PHE A 124 7.27 -14.32 2.03
C PHE A 124 7.46 -14.82 3.47
N PHE A 125 6.38 -14.94 4.25
CA PHE A 125 6.46 -15.56 5.58
C PHE A 125 6.81 -17.05 5.48
N HIS A 126 6.33 -17.76 4.45
CA HIS A 126 6.69 -19.17 4.24
C HIS A 126 8.17 -19.38 3.91
N TRP A 127 8.84 -18.40 3.31
CA TRP A 127 10.29 -18.45 3.03
C TRP A 127 11.16 -18.06 4.23
N SER A 128 10.56 -17.54 5.30
CA SER A 128 11.27 -17.04 6.48
C SER A 128 11.24 -18.01 7.67
N ALA A 129 10.74 -19.23 7.48
CA ALA A 129 10.68 -20.32 8.47
C ALA A 129 11.63 -21.45 8.07
#